data_AF-A0A2V9IX64-F1
#
_entry.id   AF-A0A2V9IX64-F1
#
_cell.length_a   1.000
_cell.length_b   1.000
_cell.length_c   1.000
_cell.angle_alpha   90.00
_cell.angle_beta   90.00
_cell.angle_gamma   90.00
#
_symmetry.space_group_name_H-M   'P 1'
#
loop_
_entity.id
_entity.type
_entity.pdbx_description
1 polymer ?
#
loop_
_entity_poly.entity_id
_entity_poly.type
_entity_poly.pdbx_seq_one_letter_code
_entity_poly.pdbx_strand_id
1 'polypeptide(L)'
;MTISRQEFLKLSARTLAAAATSSGFFTFLDAAPGFAEGVLRSERVRKIHTYIAEHKGQHIVRVQEYLRQPSVSSWGLGIKECAELLMSYLKRLGCKEVELVKTDGHPGVWAYYDAGAAKTVSFYIMYDTQPFDEKQWSSPPLAANVVKLPPFGDVIMARGAVNDKGADAMVFNAMDSILEVEGKLPVNIMFTCHGEE
;
A
#
# COMPACT_ATOMS: atom_id res chain seq x y z
N MET A 1 -14.08 -19.30 9.22
CA MET A 1 -14.18 -20.07 7.95
C MET A 1 -12.90 -19.83 7.18
N THR A 2 -12.17 -20.88 6.79
CA THR A 2 -10.95 -20.73 5.95
C THR A 2 -11.38 -20.70 4.49
N ILE A 3 -10.89 -19.74 3.71
CA ILE A 3 -11.11 -19.66 2.25
C ILE A 3 -9.82 -19.97 1.50
N SER A 4 -9.89 -20.34 0.23
CA SER A 4 -8.67 -20.50 -0.59
C SER A 4 -8.05 -19.15 -0.95
N ARG A 5 -6.74 -19.13 -1.22
CA ARG A 5 -6.04 -17.96 -1.80
C ARG A 5 -6.77 -17.37 -3.01
N GLN A 6 -7.19 -18.21 -3.95
CA GLN A 6 -7.88 -17.74 -5.16
C GLN A 6 -9.25 -17.11 -4.84
N GLU A 7 -9.94 -17.60 -3.82
CA GLU A 7 -11.19 -16.99 -3.36
C GLU A 7 -10.95 -15.64 -2.68
N PHE A 8 -9.87 -15.52 -1.90
CA PHE A 8 -9.47 -14.25 -1.28
C PHE A 8 -9.15 -13.18 -2.33
N LEU A 9 -8.36 -13.50 -3.37
CA LEU A 9 -8.05 -12.56 -4.44
C LEU A 9 -9.28 -12.15 -5.25
N LYS A 10 -10.33 -13.00 -5.28
CA LYS A 10 -11.62 -12.68 -5.91
C LYS A 10 -12.55 -11.86 -5.01
N LEU A 11 -12.21 -11.63 -3.74
CA LEU A 11 -13.04 -10.87 -2.81
C LEU A 11 -13.19 -9.41 -3.29
N SER A 12 -12.10 -8.77 -3.72
CA SER A 12 -12.13 -7.44 -4.33
C SER A 12 -13.00 -7.39 -5.59
N ALA A 13 -12.91 -8.41 -6.45
CA ALA A 13 -13.71 -8.50 -7.66
C ALA A 13 -15.22 -8.67 -7.37
N ARG A 14 -15.57 -9.44 -6.34
CA ARG A 14 -16.97 -9.65 -5.91
C ARG A 14 -17.54 -8.41 -5.22
N THR A 15 -16.77 -7.74 -4.36
CA THR A 15 -17.18 -6.48 -3.73
C THR A 15 -17.30 -5.35 -4.76
N LEU A 16 -16.40 -5.28 -5.74
CA LEU A 16 -16.56 -4.42 -6.92
C LEU A 16 -17.86 -4.72 -7.65
N ALA A 17 -18.17 -6.00 -7.92
CA ALA A 17 -19.40 -6.37 -8.62
C ALA A 17 -20.66 -6.00 -7.82
N ALA A 18 -20.64 -6.16 -6.50
CA ALA A 18 -21.73 -5.77 -5.61
C ALA A 18 -21.88 -4.25 -5.47
N ALA A 19 -20.79 -3.48 -5.54
CA ALA A 19 -20.82 -2.02 -5.60
C ALA A 19 -21.15 -1.48 -7.01
N ALA A 20 -20.85 -2.26 -8.05
CA ALA A 20 -21.07 -1.91 -9.45
C ALA A 20 -22.52 -2.12 -9.92
N THR A 21 -23.39 -2.73 -9.11
CA THR A 21 -24.83 -2.78 -9.42
C THR A 21 -25.49 -1.39 -9.45
N SER A 22 -24.78 -0.32 -9.06
CA SER A 22 -25.25 1.06 -9.17
C SER A 22 -24.47 1.99 -10.10
N SER A 23 -23.44 1.56 -10.84
CA SER A 23 -22.77 2.40 -11.86
C SER A 23 -21.78 1.61 -12.70
N GLY A 24 -21.84 1.80 -14.02
CA GLY A 24 -21.11 1.04 -15.04
C GLY A 24 -19.60 0.93 -14.83
N PHE A 25 -19.04 -0.16 -15.35
CA PHE A 25 -17.60 -0.37 -15.53
C PHE A 25 -16.98 0.85 -16.24
N PHE A 26 -16.03 1.52 -15.59
CA PHE A 26 -15.35 2.68 -16.17
C PHE A 26 -14.25 2.25 -17.12
N THR A 27 -14.39 2.64 -18.39
CA THR A 27 -13.28 2.90 -19.31
C THR A 27 -12.43 4.04 -18.73
N PHE A 28 -11.16 3.75 -18.39
CA PHE A 28 -10.14 4.80 -18.18
C PHE A 28 -9.84 5.58 -19.48
N LEU A 29 -10.46 5.23 -20.61
CA LEU A 29 -10.19 5.76 -21.94
C LEU A 29 -10.89 7.09 -22.30
N ASP A 30 -11.85 7.58 -21.50
CA ASP A 30 -12.61 8.80 -21.86
C ASP A 30 -12.11 10.09 -21.18
N ALA A 31 -10.94 10.06 -20.52
CA ALA A 31 -10.36 11.28 -19.98
C ALA A 31 -9.90 12.19 -21.14
N ALA A 32 -10.40 13.43 -21.17
CA ALA A 32 -9.99 14.41 -22.18
C ALA A 32 -8.44 14.56 -22.21
N PRO A 33 -7.83 14.76 -23.39
CA PRO A 33 -6.40 15.01 -23.48
C PRO A 33 -5.97 16.13 -22.52
N GLY A 34 -4.92 15.88 -21.73
CA GLY A 34 -4.41 16.85 -20.75
C GLY A 34 -5.17 16.88 -19.41
N PHE A 35 -6.20 16.05 -19.20
CA PHE A 35 -6.89 15.93 -17.92
C PHE A 35 -5.92 15.60 -16.77
N ALA A 36 -5.07 14.60 -16.96
CA ALA A 36 -4.07 14.21 -15.97
C ALA A 36 -3.09 15.35 -15.65
N GLU A 37 -2.59 16.03 -16.68
CA GLU A 37 -1.68 17.18 -16.52
C GLU A 37 -2.36 18.33 -15.75
N GLY A 38 -3.63 18.61 -16.06
CA GLY A 38 -4.43 19.61 -15.35
C GLY A 38 -4.63 19.27 -13.88
N VAL A 39 -4.88 17.99 -13.56
CA VAL A 39 -4.98 17.51 -12.17
C VAL A 39 -3.64 17.67 -11.46
N LEU A 40 -2.54 17.22 -12.07
CA LEU A 40 -1.19 17.29 -11.48
C LEU A 40 -0.72 18.73 -11.22
N ARG A 41 -1.17 19.69 -12.03
CA ARG A 41 -0.88 21.12 -11.87
C ARG A 41 -1.89 21.87 -11.01
N SER A 42 -2.93 21.19 -10.51
CA SER A 42 -3.95 21.84 -9.69
C SER A 42 -3.36 22.36 -8.38
N GLU A 43 -3.90 23.47 -7.88
CA GLU A 43 -3.51 24.03 -6.58
C GLU A 43 -3.67 23.02 -5.44
N ARG A 44 -4.67 22.14 -5.56
CA ARG A 44 -4.92 21.02 -4.65
C ARG A 44 -3.71 20.08 -4.56
N VAL A 45 -3.25 19.57 -5.71
CA VAL A 45 -2.11 18.66 -5.78
C VAL A 45 -0.82 19.37 -5.36
N ARG A 46 -0.67 20.65 -5.68
CA ARG A 46 0.48 21.44 -5.24
C ARG A 46 0.58 21.51 -3.71
N LYS A 47 -0.53 21.74 -3.01
CA LYS A 47 -0.56 21.73 -1.53
C LYS A 47 -0.19 20.37 -0.95
N ILE A 48 -0.67 19.29 -1.54
CA ILE A 48 -0.32 17.91 -1.15
C ILE A 48 1.19 17.67 -1.35
N HIS A 49 1.76 18.07 -2.48
CA HIS A 49 3.21 17.97 -2.72
C HIS A 49 4.03 18.81 -1.73
N THR A 50 3.56 20.02 -1.40
CA THR A 50 4.18 20.84 -0.34
C THR A 50 4.16 20.11 1.00
N TYR A 51 3.02 19.54 1.40
CA TYR A 51 2.92 18.76 2.63
C TYR A 51 3.89 17.58 2.64
N ILE A 52 3.95 16.80 1.56
CA ILE A 52 4.88 15.67 1.42
C ILE A 52 6.34 16.12 1.56
N ALA A 53 6.70 17.25 0.95
CA ALA A 53 8.05 17.79 1.02
C ALA A 53 8.43 18.22 2.46
N GLU A 54 7.51 18.90 3.15
CA GLU A 54 7.69 19.36 4.54
C GLU A 54 7.77 18.20 5.54
N HIS A 55 7.07 17.09 5.27
CA HIS A 55 7.00 15.91 6.15
C HIS A 55 7.89 14.75 5.68
N LYS A 56 8.78 14.97 4.70
CA LYS A 56 9.63 13.95 4.08
C LYS A 56 10.37 13.08 5.12
N GLY A 57 10.91 13.67 6.17
CA GLY A 57 11.61 12.93 7.23
C GLY A 57 10.71 11.91 7.94
N GLN A 58 9.47 12.29 8.25
CA GLN A 58 8.50 11.41 8.89
C GLN A 58 8.04 10.30 7.94
N HIS A 59 7.84 10.62 6.66
CA HIS A 59 7.51 9.64 5.63
C HIS A 59 8.61 8.58 5.47
N ILE A 60 9.89 9.00 5.47
CA ILE A 60 11.04 8.07 5.44
C ILE A 60 11.00 7.13 6.65
N VAL A 61 10.74 7.64 7.85
CA VAL A 61 10.65 6.80 9.07
C VAL A 61 9.54 5.75 8.94
N ARG A 62 8.37 6.12 8.39
CA ARG A 62 7.27 5.17 8.15
C ARG A 62 7.61 4.11 7.10
N VAL A 63 8.30 4.49 6.02
CA VAL A 63 8.81 3.53 5.03
C VAL A 63 9.78 2.55 5.70
N GLN A 64 10.69 3.05 6.53
CA GLN A 64 11.62 2.20 7.27
C GLN A 64 10.93 1.28 8.28
N GLU A 65 9.88 1.73 8.97
CA GLU A 65 9.09 0.89 9.87
C GLU A 65 8.54 -0.34 9.14
N TYR A 66 7.89 -0.13 7.98
CA TYR A 66 7.31 -1.22 7.22
C TYR A 66 8.37 -2.19 6.66
N LEU A 67 9.50 -1.65 6.20
CA LEU A 67 10.62 -2.44 5.69
C LEU A 67 11.37 -3.23 6.77
N ARG A 68 11.40 -2.72 8.01
CA ARG A 68 12.03 -3.41 9.14
C ARG A 68 11.21 -4.60 9.64
N GLN A 69 9.90 -4.58 9.44
CA GLN A 69 9.04 -5.70 9.76
C GLN A 69 9.33 -6.87 8.80
N PRO A 70 9.85 -8.02 9.26
CA PRO A 70 10.08 -9.17 8.40
C PRO A 70 8.76 -9.71 7.84
N SER A 71 8.80 -10.30 6.64
CA SER A 71 7.67 -11.01 6.03
C SER A 71 8.14 -11.97 4.93
N VAL A 72 9.05 -12.89 5.22
CA VAL A 72 9.58 -13.83 4.21
C VAL A 72 8.65 -15.03 4.11
N SER A 73 7.85 -15.11 3.04
CA SER A 73 6.76 -16.10 2.88
C SER A 73 7.26 -17.53 2.88
N SER A 74 8.29 -17.83 2.08
CA SER A 74 8.88 -19.18 2.00
C SER A 74 9.55 -19.66 3.30
N TRP A 75 9.86 -18.74 4.21
CA TRP A 75 10.40 -19.06 5.54
C TRP A 75 9.34 -19.02 6.65
N GLY A 76 8.12 -18.54 6.34
CA GLY A 76 7.11 -18.22 7.35
C GLY A 76 7.54 -17.14 8.35
N LEU A 77 8.54 -16.32 8.01
CA LEU A 77 9.15 -15.37 8.94
C LEU A 77 8.38 -14.05 8.96
N GLY A 78 7.77 -13.70 10.09
CA GLY A 78 7.17 -12.37 10.33
C GLY A 78 5.90 -12.06 9.54
N ILE A 79 5.34 -13.05 8.82
CA ILE A 79 4.17 -12.87 7.95
C ILE A 79 2.96 -12.35 8.72
N LYS A 80 2.62 -12.98 9.86
CA LYS A 80 1.44 -12.60 10.64
C LYS A 80 1.60 -11.20 11.23
N GLU A 81 2.77 -10.92 11.78
CA GLU A 81 3.13 -9.62 12.37
C GLU A 81 3.10 -8.52 11.31
N CYS A 82 3.54 -8.81 10.08
CA CYS A 82 3.44 -7.89 8.95
C CYS A 82 2.00 -7.63 8.52
N ALA A 83 1.16 -8.67 8.47
CA ALA A 83 -0.28 -8.51 8.20
C ALA A 83 -0.96 -7.65 9.27
N GLU A 84 -0.64 -7.86 10.55
CA GLU A 84 -1.15 -7.06 11.67
C GLU A 84 -0.67 -5.60 11.62
N LEU A 85 0.61 -5.37 11.26
CA LEU A 85 1.14 -4.03 11.05
C LEU A 85 0.39 -3.31 9.92
N LEU A 86 0.14 -4.01 8.81
CA LEU A 86 -0.61 -3.48 7.67
C LEU A 86 -2.06 -3.14 8.05
N MET A 87 -2.72 -4.00 8.83
CA MET A 87 -4.04 -3.69 9.40
C MET A 87 -4.01 -2.42 10.25
N SER A 88 -2.93 -2.19 11.02
CA SER A 88 -2.80 -0.96 11.82
C SER A 88 -2.70 0.30 10.96
N TYR A 89 -2.01 0.23 9.81
CA TYR A 89 -1.93 1.32 8.85
C TYR A 89 -3.30 1.59 8.22
N LEU A 90 -4.01 0.55 7.79
CA LEU A 90 -5.33 0.69 7.18
C LEU A 90 -6.39 1.23 8.16
N LYS A 91 -6.33 0.83 9.43
CA LYS A 91 -7.17 1.42 10.50
C LYS A 91 -6.84 2.89 10.72
N ARG A 92 -5.55 3.25 10.76
CA ARG A 92 -5.10 4.65 10.91
C ARG A 92 -5.54 5.52 9.74
N LEU A 93 -5.53 4.98 8.53
CA LEU A 93 -6.03 5.65 7.33
C LEU A 93 -7.54 5.96 7.42
N GLY A 94 -8.27 5.27 8.30
CA GLY A 94 -9.70 5.47 8.52
C GLY A 94 -10.58 4.38 7.91
N CYS A 95 -10.01 3.23 7.53
CA CYS A 95 -10.82 2.08 7.12
C CYS A 95 -11.65 1.59 8.33
N LYS A 96 -12.97 1.57 8.17
CA LYS A 96 -13.90 1.09 9.22
C LYS A 96 -13.96 -0.44 9.26
N GLU A 97 -13.79 -1.05 8.11
CA GLU A 97 -13.71 -2.50 7.92
C GLU A 97 -12.25 -2.87 7.68
N VAL A 98 -11.67 -3.66 8.58
CA VAL A 98 -10.29 -4.17 8.48
C VAL A 98 -10.24 -5.56 9.09
N GLU A 99 -9.98 -6.57 8.28
CA GLU A 99 -10.05 -7.98 8.67
C GLU A 99 -8.80 -8.75 8.28
N LEU A 100 -8.32 -9.58 9.21
CA LEU A 100 -7.34 -10.62 8.92
C LEU A 100 -8.08 -11.83 8.38
N VAL A 101 -7.87 -12.15 7.11
CA VAL A 101 -8.58 -13.23 6.42
C VAL A 101 -7.73 -14.48 6.45
N LYS A 102 -8.20 -15.52 7.15
CA LYS A 102 -7.52 -16.82 7.17
C LYS A 102 -7.67 -17.52 5.82
N THR A 103 -6.55 -17.82 5.19
CA THR A 103 -6.47 -18.59 3.94
C THR A 103 -5.98 -20.02 4.20
N ASP A 104 -5.88 -20.81 3.14
CA ASP A 104 -5.18 -22.10 3.12
C ASP A 104 -3.63 -21.98 3.12
N GLY A 105 -3.11 -20.76 3.00
CA GLY A 105 -1.69 -20.41 3.11
C GLY A 105 -1.45 -19.27 4.10
N HIS A 106 -0.70 -18.24 3.69
CA HIS A 106 -0.47 -17.05 4.51
C HIS A 106 -1.72 -16.15 4.60
N PRO A 107 -1.99 -15.54 5.76
CA PRO A 107 -3.21 -14.75 5.95
C PRO A 107 -3.31 -13.57 4.98
N GLY A 108 -4.50 -13.27 4.48
CA GLY A 108 -4.78 -12.05 3.75
C GLY A 108 -5.17 -10.91 4.68
N VAL A 109 -5.09 -9.67 4.21
CA VAL A 109 -5.72 -8.51 4.84
C VAL A 109 -6.74 -7.90 3.89
N TRP A 110 -7.98 -7.82 4.35
CA TRP A 110 -9.04 -7.07 3.69
C TRP A 110 -9.28 -5.76 4.43
N ALA A 111 -9.49 -4.67 3.69
CA ALA A 111 -9.99 -3.44 4.27
C ALA A 111 -10.78 -2.59 3.28
N TYR A 112 -11.66 -1.74 3.81
CA TYR A 112 -12.43 -0.78 3.03
C TYR A 112 -12.40 0.62 3.65
N TYR A 113 -11.97 1.59 2.84
CA TYR A 113 -12.08 3.03 3.11
C TYR A 113 -13.28 3.59 2.36
N ASP A 114 -14.28 4.06 3.09
CA ASP A 114 -15.46 4.72 2.54
C ASP A 114 -15.30 6.25 2.58
N ALA A 115 -15.10 6.84 1.41
CA ALA A 115 -15.00 8.29 1.23
C ALA A 115 -16.37 8.94 0.94
N GLY A 116 -17.44 8.15 0.83
CA GLY A 116 -18.71 8.58 0.26
C GLY A 116 -18.60 8.99 -1.22
N ALA A 117 -17.60 8.48 -1.93
CA ALA A 117 -17.33 8.84 -3.32
C ALA A 117 -18.12 7.97 -4.31
N ALA A 118 -18.36 8.49 -5.51
CA ALA A 118 -19.05 7.77 -6.59
C ALA A 118 -18.18 6.69 -7.28
N LYS A 119 -16.92 6.54 -6.84
CA LYS A 119 -15.91 5.67 -7.45
C LYS A 119 -15.16 4.93 -6.36
N THR A 120 -14.89 3.67 -6.62
CA THR A 120 -14.08 2.80 -5.75
C THR A 120 -12.89 2.28 -6.55
N VAL A 121 -11.70 2.41 -5.98
CA VAL A 121 -10.47 1.83 -6.53
C VAL A 121 -10.12 0.57 -5.72
N SER A 122 -9.72 -0.50 -6.41
CA SER A 122 -9.14 -1.67 -5.76
C SER A 122 -7.62 -1.51 -5.72
N PHE A 123 -7.05 -1.57 -4.53
CA PHE A 123 -5.62 -1.50 -4.29
C PHE A 123 -5.14 -2.87 -3.81
N TYR A 124 -4.37 -3.55 -4.65
CA TYR A 124 -3.78 -4.85 -4.32
C TYR A 124 -2.38 -4.64 -3.77
N ILE A 125 -2.06 -5.35 -2.69
CA ILE A 125 -0.76 -5.26 -2.00
C ILE A 125 -0.21 -6.67 -1.86
N MET A 126 1.08 -6.82 -2.12
CA MET A 126 1.83 -7.98 -1.65
C MET A 126 2.62 -7.49 -0.45
N TYR A 127 2.55 -8.20 0.67
CA TYR A 127 3.29 -7.75 1.86
C TYR A 127 4.41 -8.71 2.21
N ASP A 128 4.50 -9.86 1.54
CA ASP A 128 5.61 -10.77 1.68
C ASP A 128 6.82 -10.36 0.86
N THR A 129 7.95 -10.97 1.19
CA THR A 129 9.24 -10.66 0.61
C THR A 129 10.00 -11.93 0.32
N GLN A 130 10.90 -11.84 -0.65
CA GLN A 130 11.78 -12.96 -1.00
C GLN A 130 12.84 -13.22 0.08
N PRO A 131 13.34 -14.46 0.20
CA PRO A 131 14.53 -14.79 0.98
C PRO A 131 15.74 -13.88 0.71
N PHE A 132 16.68 -13.90 1.64
CA PHE A 132 17.94 -13.19 1.52
C PHE A 132 19.08 -13.96 2.19
N ASP A 133 20.32 -13.74 1.76
CA ASP A 133 21.51 -14.22 2.45
C ASP A 133 22.26 -13.00 2.97
N GLU A 134 22.25 -12.78 4.29
CA GLU A 134 22.85 -11.59 4.92
C GLU A 134 24.30 -11.34 4.49
N LYS A 135 25.06 -12.40 4.17
CA LYS A 135 26.46 -12.29 3.73
C LYS A 135 26.62 -11.58 2.38
N GLN A 136 25.56 -11.56 1.57
CA GLN A 136 25.54 -10.91 0.26
C GLN A 136 25.12 -9.44 0.32
N TRP A 137 24.82 -8.92 1.51
CA TRP A 137 24.36 -7.55 1.68
C TRP A 137 25.46 -6.64 2.24
N SER A 138 25.55 -5.43 1.68
CA SER A 138 26.41 -4.36 2.19
C SER A 138 25.78 -3.60 3.37
N SER A 139 24.49 -3.83 3.65
CA SER A 139 23.76 -3.32 4.81
C SER A 139 22.76 -4.37 5.30
N PRO A 140 22.53 -4.55 6.61
CA PRO A 140 21.62 -5.58 7.10
C PRO A 140 20.24 -5.50 6.43
N PRO A 141 19.74 -6.59 5.82
CA PRO A 141 18.60 -6.56 4.89
C PRO A 141 17.29 -6.08 5.52
N LEU A 142 17.14 -6.21 6.83
CA LEU A 142 15.94 -5.80 7.57
C LEU A 142 16.14 -4.54 8.41
N ALA A 143 17.28 -3.84 8.28
CA ALA A 143 17.53 -2.61 9.04
C ALA A 143 16.91 -1.35 8.38
N ALA A 144 16.66 -1.41 7.07
CA ALA A 144 16.20 -0.29 6.26
C ALA A 144 17.07 0.96 6.42
N ASN A 145 18.39 0.78 6.43
CA ASN A 145 19.32 1.89 6.59
C ASN A 145 19.31 2.81 5.36
N VAL A 146 19.46 4.11 5.61
CA VAL A 146 19.80 5.04 4.54
C VAL A 146 21.30 4.93 4.29
N VAL A 147 21.69 4.60 3.07
CA VAL A 147 23.09 4.45 2.65
C VAL A 147 23.36 5.27 1.40
N LYS A 148 24.61 5.68 1.19
CA LYS A 148 25.03 6.34 -0.05
C LYS A 148 25.35 5.30 -1.11
N LEU A 149 24.62 5.32 -2.22
CA LEU A 149 24.81 4.43 -3.35
C LEU A 149 24.94 5.26 -4.64
N PRO A 150 26.16 5.47 -5.17
CA PRO A 150 26.34 6.09 -6.47
C PRO A 150 25.71 5.26 -7.61
N PRO A 151 25.13 5.88 -8.66
CA PRO A 151 24.93 7.32 -8.86
C PRO A 151 23.64 7.87 -8.20
N PHE A 152 22.93 7.06 -7.43
CA PHE A 152 21.58 7.35 -6.90
C PHE A 152 21.55 8.28 -5.69
N GLY A 153 22.68 8.46 -4.99
CA GLY A 153 22.76 9.30 -3.78
C GLY A 153 22.31 8.53 -2.54
N ASP A 154 21.52 9.16 -1.67
CA ASP A 154 20.98 8.52 -0.47
C ASP A 154 19.83 7.57 -0.83
N VAL A 155 19.93 6.29 -0.48
CA VAL A 155 18.93 5.26 -0.75
C VAL A 155 18.59 4.49 0.52
N ILE A 156 17.35 4.00 0.65
CA ILE A 156 17.01 3.03 1.69
C ILE A 156 17.38 1.63 1.19
N MET A 157 18.32 0.97 1.88
CA MET A 157 18.72 -0.40 1.56
C MET A 157 18.00 -1.37 2.49
N ALA A 158 17.07 -2.14 1.92
CA ALA A 158 16.31 -3.16 2.63
C ALA A 158 15.78 -4.24 1.66
N ARG A 159 15.58 -5.46 2.16
CA ARG A 159 14.68 -6.42 1.55
C ARG A 159 13.26 -5.83 1.57
N GLY A 160 12.57 -5.88 0.43
CA GLY A 160 11.23 -5.33 0.26
C GLY A 160 11.20 -3.87 -0.19
N ALA A 161 12.36 -3.18 -0.28
CA ALA A 161 12.40 -1.76 -0.64
C ALA A 161 11.84 -1.48 -2.05
N VAL A 162 12.06 -2.38 -3.00
CA VAL A 162 11.57 -2.25 -4.39
C VAL A 162 10.42 -3.21 -4.69
N ASN A 163 10.47 -4.45 -4.17
CA ASN A 163 9.42 -5.45 -4.35
C ASN A 163 8.92 -5.93 -2.98
N ASP A 164 7.87 -5.33 -2.45
CA ASP A 164 7.18 -4.11 -2.94
C ASP A 164 6.79 -3.13 -1.83
N LYS A 165 7.02 -3.50 -0.55
CA LYS A 165 6.74 -2.70 0.65
C LYS A 165 7.14 -1.22 0.58
N GLY A 166 8.28 -0.90 -0.03
CA GLY A 166 8.71 0.49 -0.15
C GLY A 166 7.73 1.33 -0.97
N ALA A 167 7.22 0.79 -2.08
CA ALA A 167 6.21 1.44 -2.91
C ALA A 167 4.87 1.55 -2.17
N ASP A 168 4.45 0.50 -1.47
CA ASP A 168 3.21 0.52 -0.67
C ASP A 168 3.26 1.59 0.43
N ALA A 169 4.37 1.66 1.18
CA ALA A 169 4.54 2.67 2.22
C ALA A 169 4.52 4.09 1.64
N MET A 170 5.05 4.29 0.42
CA MET A 170 4.92 5.58 -0.28
C MET A 170 3.48 5.90 -0.64
N VAL A 171 2.69 4.90 -1.05
CA VAL A 171 1.26 5.09 -1.33
C VAL A 171 0.49 5.43 -0.05
N PHE A 172 0.75 4.76 1.06
CA PHE A 172 0.13 5.11 2.36
C PHE A 172 0.50 6.53 2.80
N ASN A 173 1.77 6.93 2.66
CA ASN A 173 2.19 8.29 2.94
C ASN A 173 1.48 9.33 2.05
N ALA A 174 1.25 9.02 0.77
CA ALA A 174 0.51 9.88 -0.13
C ALA A 174 -0.97 9.99 0.27
N MET A 175 -1.61 8.87 0.62
CA MET A 175 -3.01 8.87 1.09
C MET A 175 -3.16 9.66 2.40
N ASP A 176 -2.26 9.46 3.36
CA ASP A 176 -2.23 10.25 4.61
C ASP A 176 -2.06 11.75 4.30
N SER A 177 -1.15 12.11 3.39
CA SER A 177 -0.95 13.51 3.00
C SER A 177 -2.19 14.13 2.36
N ILE A 178 -2.94 13.36 1.57
CA ILE A 178 -4.23 13.80 1.02
C ILE A 178 -5.24 14.00 2.15
N LEU A 179 -5.32 13.08 3.12
CA LEU A 179 -6.22 13.21 4.26
C LEU A 179 -5.90 14.45 5.10
N GLU A 180 -4.62 14.73 5.35
CA GLU A 180 -4.18 15.88 6.14
C GLU A 180 -4.50 17.21 5.46
N VAL A 181 -4.35 17.29 4.13
CA VAL A 181 -4.58 18.52 3.37
C VAL A 181 -6.07 18.73 3.02
N GLU A 182 -6.78 17.66 2.64
CA GLU A 182 -8.13 17.72 2.08
C GLU A 182 -9.22 17.20 3.03
N GLY A 183 -8.85 16.54 4.13
CA GLY A 183 -9.77 15.92 5.10
C GLY A 183 -10.40 14.61 4.64
N LYS A 184 -10.25 14.22 3.36
CA LYS A 184 -10.78 12.96 2.80
C LYS A 184 -10.08 12.54 1.52
N LEU A 185 -10.11 11.24 1.21
CA LEU A 185 -9.67 10.74 -0.09
C LEU A 185 -10.71 11.05 -1.20
N PRO A 186 -10.30 11.22 -2.46
CA PRO A 186 -11.22 11.55 -3.56
C PRO A 186 -12.04 10.35 -4.07
N VAL A 187 -11.74 9.14 -3.61
CA VAL A 187 -12.36 7.87 -4.01
C VAL A 187 -12.50 6.95 -2.79
N ASN A 188 -13.42 6.00 -2.85
CA ASN A 188 -13.40 4.87 -1.91
C ASN A 188 -12.26 3.92 -2.30
N ILE A 189 -11.74 3.15 -1.34
CA ILE A 189 -10.64 2.22 -1.61
C ILE A 189 -10.93 0.87 -0.96
N MET A 190 -10.83 -0.20 -1.74
CA MET A 190 -10.75 -1.56 -1.22
C MET A 190 -9.32 -2.02 -1.25
N PHE A 191 -8.83 -2.53 -0.14
CA PHE A 191 -7.50 -3.10 -0.02
C PHE A 191 -7.60 -4.62 0.01
N THR A 192 -6.80 -5.28 -0.81
CA THR A 192 -6.63 -6.73 -0.78
C THR A 192 -5.14 -7.01 -0.69
N CYS A 193 -4.69 -7.39 0.50
CA CYS A 193 -3.28 -7.56 0.77
C CYS A 193 -2.95 -9.03 0.97
N HIS A 194 -1.91 -9.51 0.31
CA HIS A 194 -1.57 -10.92 0.22
C HIS A 194 -0.14 -11.18 0.69
N GLY A 195 0.08 -12.29 1.40
CA GLY A 195 1.38 -12.61 2.01
C GLY A 195 2.09 -13.79 1.36
N GLU A 196 1.78 -14.09 0.11
CA GLU A 196 2.30 -15.26 -0.61
C GLU A 196 2.19 -15.05 -2.12
N GLU A 197 2.87 -14.05 -2.68
CA GLU A 197 2.92 -13.91 -4.14
C GLU A 197 3.55 -15.14 -4.83
#